data_AF-A0A183JYK0-F1
#
_entry.id   AF-A0A183JYK0-F1
#
_cell.length_a   1.000
_cell.length_b   1.000
_cell.length_c   1.000
_cell.angle_alpha   90.00
_cell.angle_beta   90.00
_cell.angle_gamma   90.00
#
_symmetry.space_group_name_H-M   'P 1'
#
loop_
_entity.id
_entity.type
_entity.pdbx_description
1 polymer ?
#
loop_
_entity_poly.entity_id
_entity_poly.type
_entity_poly.pdbx_seq_one_letter_code
_entity_poly.pdbx_strand_id
1 'polypeptide(L)'
;MGRRFICDYCDKSFPDNPINRRNHLKGVQHQQARKLHYDKFLDPKEKLSIEKAKKPCITFRNSGTCTYGPLCKYSHITIEEIRILEEKSSKIIIVLFIYQNLDAELLASSYLNHLTSEVNINNQINILESKLISRRDKQSNSGSTKQFHIPEGIQLLYLPPSLSLH
;
A
#
# COMPACT_ATOMS: atom_id res chain seq x y z
N MET A 1 -33.46 -6.24 0.91
CA MET A 1 -32.20 -6.98 1.05
C MET A 1 -31.19 -6.09 1.79
N GLY A 2 -30.54 -6.59 2.85
CA GLY A 2 -29.69 -5.75 3.72
C GLY A 2 -28.36 -5.33 3.08
N ARG A 3 -27.78 -4.21 3.55
CA ARG A 3 -26.45 -3.74 3.13
C ARG A 3 -25.37 -4.78 3.46
N ARG A 4 -24.38 -4.94 2.57
CA ARG A 4 -23.24 -5.84 2.76
C ARG A 4 -21.95 -5.02 2.87
N PHE A 5 -21.09 -5.39 3.81
CA PHE A 5 -19.75 -4.83 3.92
C PHE A 5 -18.78 -5.64 3.05
N ILE A 6 -17.88 -4.94 2.36
CA ILE A 6 -16.80 -5.55 1.56
C ILE A 6 -15.47 -5.01 2.07
N CYS A 7 -14.53 -5.90 2.36
CA CYS A 7 -13.17 -5.50 2.74
C CYS A 7 -12.25 -5.46 1.52
N ASP A 8 -11.60 -4.32 1.28
CA ASP A 8 -10.68 -4.14 0.14
C ASP A 8 -9.34 -4.87 0.29
N TYR A 9 -9.00 -5.35 1.48
CA TYR A 9 -7.77 -6.12 1.72
C TYR A 9 -7.99 -7.63 1.62
N CYS A 10 -9.19 -8.09 2.00
CA CYS A 10 -9.49 -9.52 2.13
C CYS A 10 -10.37 -10.06 1.00
N ASP A 11 -10.95 -9.19 0.16
CA ASP A 11 -11.94 -9.52 -0.87
C ASP A 11 -13.14 -10.34 -0.35
N LYS A 12 -13.49 -10.16 0.93
CA LYS A 12 -14.63 -10.84 1.59
C LYS A 12 -15.83 -9.90 1.67
N SER A 13 -17.02 -10.44 1.39
CA SER A 13 -18.30 -9.75 1.61
C SER A 13 -19.15 -10.43 2.67
N PHE A 14 -19.76 -9.65 3.57
CA PHE A 14 -20.64 -10.18 4.63
C PHE A 14 -21.76 -9.19 4.98
N PRO A 15 -22.85 -9.63 5.65
CA PRO A 15 -23.92 -8.73 6.08
C PRO A 15 -23.39 -7.60 6.96
N ASP A 16 -23.73 -6.36 6.61
CA ASP A 16 -23.14 -5.19 7.26
C ASP A 16 -23.75 -4.93 8.64
N ASN A 17 -22.96 -5.23 9.67
CA ASN A 17 -23.26 -4.94 11.07
C ASN A 17 -21.96 -4.37 11.70
N PRO A 18 -22.02 -3.27 12.47
CA PRO A 18 -20.84 -2.70 13.14
C PRO A 18 -20.02 -3.72 13.94
N ILE A 19 -20.66 -4.70 14.58
CA ILE A 19 -19.97 -5.75 15.33
C ILE A 19 -19.17 -6.65 14.39
N ASN A 20 -19.82 -7.16 13.32
CA ASN A 20 -19.17 -8.02 12.33
C ASN A 20 -18.00 -7.31 11.65
N ARG A 21 -18.19 -6.03 11.30
CA ARG A 21 -17.14 -5.19 10.71
C ARG A 21 -15.95 -5.05 11.63
N ARG A 22 -16.18 -4.70 12.90
CA ARG A 22 -15.12 -4.55 13.90
C ARG A 22 -14.37 -5.86 14.12
N ASN A 23 -15.08 -6.99 14.23
CA ASN A 23 -14.46 -8.30 14.41
C ASN A 23 -13.63 -8.71 13.20
N HIS A 24 -14.12 -8.44 11.97
CA HIS A 24 -13.36 -8.66 10.74
C HIS A 24 -12.06 -7.84 10.71
N LEU A 25 -12.13 -6.53 10.97
CA LEU A 25 -10.98 -5.63 10.93
C LEU A 25 -9.93 -5.96 12.00
N LYS A 26 -10.36 -6.46 13.17
CA LYS A 26 -9.47 -6.94 14.24
C LYS A 26 -8.95 -8.37 14.03
N GLY A 27 -9.48 -9.09 13.03
CA GLY A 27 -9.09 -10.46 12.75
C GLY A 27 -7.67 -10.57 12.20
N VAL A 28 -6.96 -11.64 12.58
CA VAL A 28 -5.58 -11.90 12.16
C VAL A 28 -5.43 -11.95 10.64
N GLN A 29 -6.39 -12.56 9.94
CA GLN A 29 -6.39 -12.62 8.47
C GLN A 29 -6.41 -11.23 7.83
N HIS A 30 -7.24 -10.32 8.37
CA HIS A 30 -7.30 -8.94 7.89
C HIS A 30 -5.99 -8.20 8.17
N GLN A 31 -5.46 -8.33 9.38
CA GLN A 31 -4.19 -7.70 9.75
C GLN A 31 -3.02 -8.19 8.86
N GLN A 32 -2.96 -9.49 8.56
CA GLN A 32 -1.98 -10.07 7.64
C GLN A 32 -2.15 -9.53 6.21
N ALA A 33 -3.38 -9.53 5.68
CA ALA A 33 -3.67 -9.04 4.34
C ALA A 33 -3.34 -7.54 4.21
N ARG A 34 -3.69 -6.74 5.22
CA ARG A 34 -3.36 -5.33 5.31
C ARG A 34 -1.85 -5.09 5.34
N LYS A 35 -1.11 -5.85 6.16
CA LYS A 35 0.36 -5.75 6.19
C LYS A 35 0.98 -6.09 4.84
N LEU A 36 0.60 -7.22 4.25
CA LEU A 36 1.09 -7.64 2.93
C LEU A 36 0.79 -6.62 1.83
N HIS A 37 -0.33 -5.92 1.93
CA HIS A 37 -0.66 -4.84 1.00
C HIS A 37 0.36 -3.70 1.09
N TYR A 38 0.61 -3.16 2.29
CA TYR A 38 1.56 -2.06 2.46
C TYR A 38 3.02 -2.48 2.23
N ASP A 39 3.40 -3.72 2.58
CA ASP A 39 4.75 -4.25 2.34
C ASP A 39 5.15 -4.30 0.86
N LYS A 40 4.17 -4.24 -0.07
CA LYS A 40 4.43 -4.13 -1.53
C LYS A 40 4.87 -2.74 -1.97
N PHE A 41 4.55 -1.72 -1.19
CA PHE A 41 4.84 -0.32 -1.49
C PHE A 41 6.04 0.21 -0.69
N LEU A 42 6.61 -0.59 0.21
CA LEU A 42 7.84 -0.22 0.92
C LEU A 42 9.01 -0.13 -0.06
N ASP A 43 9.79 0.94 0.08
CA ASP A 43 11.01 1.10 -0.69
C ASP A 43 11.97 -0.06 -0.42
N PRO A 44 12.69 -0.57 -1.43
CA PRO A 44 13.63 -1.68 -1.24
C PRO A 44 14.66 -1.42 -0.15
N LYS A 45 15.16 -0.17 -0.05
CA LYS A 45 16.10 0.28 0.98
C LYS A 45 15.48 0.25 2.38
N GLU A 46 14.25 0.77 2.50
CA GLU A 46 13.52 0.78 3.77
C GLU A 46 13.20 -0.65 4.22
N LYS A 47 12.66 -1.47 3.32
CA LYS A 47 12.38 -2.90 3.57
C LYS A 47 13.62 -3.66 4.02
N LEU A 48 14.76 -3.44 3.35
CA LEU A 48 16.03 -4.04 3.74
C LEU A 48 16.45 -3.62 5.15
N SER A 49 16.32 -2.33 5.48
CA SER A 49 16.68 -1.81 6.80
C SER A 49 15.80 -2.40 7.92
N ILE A 50 14.49 -2.51 7.69
CA ILE A 50 13.53 -3.10 8.61
C ILE A 50 13.82 -4.59 8.83
N GLU A 51 14.04 -5.34 7.75
CA GLU A 51 14.28 -6.79 7.84
C GLU A 51 15.65 -7.13 8.43
N LYS A 52 16.68 -6.31 8.20
CA LYS A 52 18.01 -6.46 8.83
C LYS A 52 18.00 -6.11 10.33
N ALA A 53 17.16 -5.18 10.76
CA ALA A 53 17.02 -4.83 12.18
C ALA A 53 16.35 -5.93 13.00
N LYS A 54 15.57 -6.83 12.36
CA LYS A 54 14.91 -7.95 13.02
C LYS A 54 15.86 -9.14 13.18
N LYS A 55 15.75 -9.85 14.31
CA LYS A 55 16.39 -11.16 14.47
C LYS A 55 15.76 -12.18 13.51
N PRO A 56 16.51 -13.14 12.95
CA PRO A 56 15.98 -14.15 12.05
C PRO A 56 14.99 -15.08 12.77
N CYS A 57 13.91 -15.45 12.08
CA CYS A 57 12.93 -16.41 12.59
C CYS A 57 13.49 -17.83 12.50
N ILE A 58 13.79 -18.44 13.64
CA ILE A 58 14.37 -19.80 13.69
C ILE A 58 13.38 -20.83 13.12
N THR A 59 12.10 -20.72 13.47
CA THR A 59 11.05 -21.64 12.98
C THR A 59 10.96 -21.58 11.45
N PHE A 60 10.82 -20.37 10.89
CA PHE A 60 10.75 -20.21 9.44
C PHE A 60 12.03 -20.70 8.74
N ARG A 61 13.20 -20.41 9.32
CA ARG A 61 14.49 -20.87 8.78
C ARG A 61 14.60 -22.39 8.74
N ASN A 62 14.07 -23.09 9.74
CA ASN A 62 14.20 -24.53 9.86
C ASN A 62 13.09 -25.30 9.13
N SER A 63 11.84 -24.82 9.18
CA SER A 63 10.68 -25.53 8.62
C SER A 63 10.10 -24.90 7.35
N GLY A 64 10.63 -23.76 6.90
CA GLY A 64 10.09 -22.97 5.78
C GLY A 64 8.71 -22.36 6.06
N THR A 65 8.18 -22.52 7.28
CA THR A 65 6.79 -22.19 7.63
C THR A 65 6.76 -21.53 9.00
N CYS A 66 5.95 -20.49 9.15
CA CYS A 66 5.80 -19.76 10.41
C CYS A 66 4.32 -19.50 10.69
N THR A 67 3.85 -19.88 11.87
CA THR A 67 2.45 -19.73 12.29
C THR A 67 2.02 -18.26 12.37
N TYR A 68 2.95 -17.36 12.63
CA TYR A 68 2.71 -15.91 12.67
C TYR A 68 2.63 -15.28 11.27
N GLY A 69 3.13 -15.98 10.25
CA GLY A 69 3.10 -15.53 8.86
C GLY A 69 3.66 -14.11 8.68
N PRO A 70 2.97 -13.22 7.94
CA PRO A 70 3.40 -11.84 7.74
C PRO A 70 3.52 -11.03 9.03
N LEU A 71 2.77 -11.35 10.09
CA LEU A 71 2.80 -10.62 11.36
C LEU A 71 3.94 -11.06 12.27
N CYS A 72 4.83 -11.94 11.82
CA CYS A 72 5.98 -12.35 12.59
C CYS A 72 6.86 -11.15 12.97
N LYS A 73 7.26 -11.10 14.24
CA LYS A 73 8.19 -10.09 14.77
C LYS A 73 9.65 -10.33 14.34
N TYR A 74 9.93 -11.53 13.84
CA TYR A 74 11.24 -11.95 13.37
C TYR A 74 11.34 -11.87 11.85
N SER A 75 12.55 -11.76 11.34
CA SER A 75 12.82 -11.70 9.90
C SER A 75 12.60 -13.05 9.24
N HIS A 76 11.85 -13.04 8.13
CA HIS A 76 11.66 -14.20 7.25
C HIS A 76 12.49 -14.08 5.96
N ILE A 77 13.36 -13.06 5.86
CA ILE A 77 14.10 -12.82 4.64
C ILE A 77 15.19 -13.88 4.44
N THR A 78 15.26 -14.42 3.23
CA THR A 78 16.31 -15.33 2.79
C THR A 78 17.55 -14.56 2.32
N ILE A 79 18.70 -15.26 2.23
CA ILE A 79 19.94 -14.68 1.72
C ILE A 79 19.76 -14.16 0.29
N GLU A 80 19.04 -14.90 -0.57
CA GLU A 80 18.73 -14.45 -1.93
C GLU A 80 17.84 -13.20 -1.95
N GLU A 81 16.83 -13.13 -1.08
CA GLU A 81 15.97 -11.94 -1.00
C GLU A 81 16.75 -10.72 -0.49
N ILE A 82 17.68 -10.89 0.45
CA ILE A 82 18.59 -9.82 0.88
C ILE A 82 19.39 -9.32 -0.33
N ARG A 83 20.00 -10.24 -1.09
CA ARG A 83 20.80 -9.89 -2.27
C ARG A 83 19.97 -9.13 -3.33
N ILE A 84 18.74 -9.59 -3.58
CA ILE A 84 17.81 -8.92 -4.51
C ILE A 84 17.43 -7.53 -3.99
N LEU A 85 17.16 -7.37 -2.70
CA LEU A 85 16.84 -6.06 -2.11
C LEU A 85 18.05 -5.11 -2.14
N GLU A 86 19.26 -5.62 -1.90
CA GLU A 86 20.51 -4.85 -2.00
C GLU A 86 20.77 -4.37 -3.42
N GLU A 87 20.56 -5.24 -4.43
CA GLU A 87 20.67 -4.86 -5.83
C GLU A 87 19.63 -3.79 -6.19
N LYS A 88 18.37 -3.99 -5.77
CA LYS A 88 17.29 -3.01 -5.99
C LYS A 88 17.56 -1.67 -5.29
N SER A 89 18.17 -1.70 -4.11
CA SER A 89 18.58 -0.49 -3.38
C SER A 89 19.78 0.21 -4.04
N SER A 90 20.66 -0.54 -4.70
CA SER A 90 21.88 -0.01 -5.33
C SER A 90 21.61 0.70 -6.67
N LYS A 91 20.47 0.46 -7.32
CA LYS A 91 20.10 1.16 -8.57
C LYS A 91 20.00 2.68 -8.39
N ILE A 92 19.67 3.16 -7.18
CA ILE A 92 19.68 4.59 -6.84
C ILE A 92 21.11 5.14 -6.79
N ILE A 93 22.10 4.31 -6.41
CA ILE A 93 23.50 4.74 -6.27
C ILE A 93 24.14 4.95 -7.64
N ILE A 94 23.82 4.15 -8.66
CA ILE A 94 24.37 4.33 -10.03
C ILE A 94 23.92 5.68 -10.61
N VAL A 95 22.67 6.06 -10.39
CA VAL A 95 22.14 7.37 -10.78
C VAL A 95 22.93 8.46 -10.05
N LEU A 96 23.04 8.40 -8.72
CA LEU A 96 23.79 9.38 -7.91
C LEU A 96 25.30 9.46 -8.26
N PHE A 97 25.93 8.36 -8.67
CA PHE A 97 27.36 8.30 -9.00
C PHE A 97 27.68 8.88 -10.40
N ILE A 98 26.77 8.71 -11.37
CA ILE A 98 26.91 9.34 -12.70
C ILE A 98 26.74 10.87 -12.60
N TYR A 99 25.96 11.36 -11.63
CA TYR A 99 25.68 12.79 -11.43
C TYR A 99 26.73 13.57 -10.61
N GLN A 100 27.84 12.96 -10.19
CA GLN A 100 28.83 13.68 -9.38
C GLN A 100 29.71 14.69 -10.15
N ASN A 101 29.53 14.90 -11.46
CA ASN A 101 30.43 15.76 -12.24
C ASN A 101 29.79 16.76 -13.24
N LEU A 102 28.49 17.08 -13.19
CA LEU A 102 27.97 18.32 -13.81
C LEU A 102 26.53 18.63 -13.29
N ASP A 103 26.32 19.79 -12.68
CA ASP A 103 25.03 20.48 -12.42
C ASP A 103 23.85 19.67 -11.86
N ALA A 104 24.11 18.65 -11.04
CA ALA A 104 23.10 17.75 -10.50
C ALA A 104 22.09 18.42 -9.56
N GLU A 105 22.49 19.48 -8.85
CA GLU A 105 21.66 20.14 -7.83
C GLU A 105 20.54 20.98 -8.48
N LEU A 106 20.83 21.62 -9.61
CA LEU A 106 19.85 22.40 -10.37
C LEU A 106 18.85 21.49 -11.10
N LEU A 107 19.33 20.38 -11.67
CA LEU A 107 18.47 19.38 -12.32
C LEU A 107 17.59 18.64 -11.30
N ALA A 108 18.16 18.28 -10.14
CA ALA A 108 17.41 17.68 -9.04
C ALA A 108 16.36 18.65 -8.49
N SER A 109 16.71 19.92 -8.28
CA SER A 109 15.77 20.96 -7.84
C SER A 109 14.66 21.18 -8.87
N SER A 110 14.99 21.28 -10.16
CA SER A 110 14.00 21.40 -11.25
C SER A 110 13.06 20.20 -11.32
N TYR A 111 13.59 18.98 -11.24
CA TYR A 111 12.79 17.75 -11.22
C TYR A 111 11.90 17.65 -9.98
N LEU A 112 12.44 18.03 -8.82
CA LEU A 112 11.69 18.02 -7.56
C LEU A 112 10.58 19.08 -7.59
N ASN A 113 10.85 20.27 -8.12
CA ASN A 113 9.87 21.34 -8.35
C ASN A 113 8.77 20.91 -9.34
N HIS A 114 9.11 20.17 -10.40
CA HIS A 114 8.12 19.60 -11.30
C HIS A 114 7.26 18.56 -10.58
N LEU A 115 7.88 17.65 -9.80
CA LEU A 115 7.18 16.64 -9.02
C LEU A 115 6.22 17.25 -7.98
N THR A 116 6.64 18.33 -7.31
CA THR A 116 5.88 19.04 -6.29
C THR A 116 4.98 20.14 -6.84
N SER A 117 5.02 20.41 -8.16
CA SER A 117 4.16 21.42 -8.77
C SER A 117 2.69 21.05 -8.59
N GLU A 118 1.85 22.04 -8.29
CA GLU A 118 0.40 21.84 -8.15
C GLU A 118 -0.20 21.19 -9.39
N VAL A 119 0.31 21.53 -10.58
CA VAL A 119 -0.13 20.95 -11.85
C VAL A 119 0.13 19.45 -11.92
N ASN A 120 1.35 19.01 -11.58
CA ASN A 120 1.66 17.57 -11.57
C ASN A 120 0.86 16.83 -10.50
N ILE A 121 0.72 17.41 -9.30
CA ILE A 121 -0.08 16.84 -8.21
C ILE A 121 -1.54 16.66 -8.67
N ASN A 122 -2.16 17.69 -9.24
CA ASN A 122 -3.54 17.64 -9.73
C ASN A 122 -3.71 16.60 -10.85
N ASN A 123 -2.76 16.51 -11.78
CA ASN A 123 -2.78 15.48 -12.82
C ASN A 123 -2.71 14.06 -12.22
N GLN A 124 -1.87 13.83 -11.22
CA GLN A 124 -1.80 12.53 -10.55
C GLN A 124 -3.10 12.21 -9.80
N ILE A 125 -3.72 13.19 -9.14
CA ILE A 125 -5.04 13.04 -8.51
C ILE A 125 -6.08 12.61 -9.55
N ASN A 126 -6.17 13.30 -10.69
CA ASN A 126 -7.11 12.97 -11.77
C ASN A 126 -6.89 11.54 -12.33
N ILE A 127 -5.63 11.12 -12.49
CA ILE A 127 -5.30 9.75 -12.93
C ILE A 127 -5.76 8.72 -11.89
N LEU A 128 -5.58 9.00 -10.61
CA LEU A 128 -6.04 8.10 -9.54
C LEU A 128 -7.57 8.04 -9.48
N GLU A 129 -8.25 9.17 -9.62
CA GLU A 129 -9.71 9.23 -9.65
C GLU A 129 -10.30 8.42 -10.80
N SER A 130 -9.77 8.57 -12.03
CA SER A 130 -10.24 7.79 -13.18
C SER A 130 -10.05 6.28 -13.00
N LYS A 131 -8.93 5.85 -12.36
CA LYS A 131 -8.70 4.45 -11.99
C LYS A 131 -9.69 3.95 -10.94
N LEU A 132 -10.03 4.77 -9.95
CA LEU A 132 -11.01 4.42 -8.92
C LEU A 132 -12.41 4.27 -9.50
N ILE A 133 -12.83 5.19 -10.37
CA ILE A 133 -14.12 5.13 -11.09
C ILE A 133 -14.18 3.85 -11.95
N SER A 134 -13.14 3.58 -12.74
CA SER A 134 -13.06 2.37 -13.58
C SER A 134 -13.14 1.07 -12.76
N ARG A 135 -12.58 1.05 -11.55
CA ARG A 135 -12.71 -0.10 -10.63
C ARG A 135 -14.12 -0.23 -10.07
N ARG A 136 -14.78 0.89 -9.79
CA ARG A 136 -16.18 0.93 -9.32
C ARG A 136 -17.14 0.40 -10.38
N ASP A 137 -16.99 0.81 -11.63
CA ASP A 137 -17.87 0.36 -12.72
C ASP A 137 -17.73 -1.15 -13.00
N LYS A 138 -16.52 -1.68 -12.87
CA LYS A 138 -16.29 -3.13 -12.91
C LYS A 138 -16.95 -3.87 -11.74
N GLN A 139 -17.14 -3.20 -10.61
CA GLN A 139 -17.68 -3.78 -9.38
C GLN A 139 -19.20 -3.63 -9.27
N SER A 140 -19.81 -2.57 -9.80
CA SER A 140 -21.27 -2.43 -9.92
C SER A 140 -21.88 -3.51 -10.81
N ASN A 141 -21.17 -3.93 -11.88
CA ASN A 141 -21.54 -5.08 -12.72
C ASN A 141 -21.53 -6.44 -11.98
N SER A 142 -20.95 -6.50 -10.77
CA SER A 142 -20.97 -7.70 -9.91
C SER A 142 -22.05 -7.68 -8.82
N GLY A 143 -22.96 -6.69 -8.85
CA GLY A 143 -24.17 -6.66 -8.01
C GLY A 143 -23.97 -6.26 -6.55
N SER A 144 -22.81 -5.71 -6.16
CA SER A 144 -22.57 -5.24 -4.80
C SER A 144 -22.38 -3.72 -4.73
N THR A 145 -23.29 -3.01 -4.07
CA THR A 145 -23.17 -1.58 -3.78
C THR A 145 -22.13 -1.35 -2.69
N LYS A 146 -20.95 -0.83 -3.05
CA LYS A 146 -19.92 -0.39 -2.09
C LYS A 146 -20.15 1.07 -1.70
N GLN A 147 -20.38 1.32 -0.41
CA GLN A 147 -20.45 2.67 0.15
C GLN A 147 -19.19 2.89 1.00
N PHE A 148 -18.32 3.82 0.61
CA PHE A 148 -17.11 4.15 1.37
C PHE A 148 -17.51 4.85 2.68
N HIS A 149 -16.99 4.38 3.82
CA HIS A 149 -17.22 5.05 5.09
C HIS A 149 -16.29 6.27 5.19
N ILE A 150 -16.88 7.46 5.06
CA ILE A 150 -16.17 8.72 5.25
C ILE A 150 -15.96 8.90 6.78
N PRO A 151 -14.71 9.09 7.27
CA PRO A 151 -14.45 9.37 8.67
C PRO A 151 -15.25 10.59 9.17
N GLU A 152 -15.73 10.52 10.43
CA GLU A 152 -16.46 11.64 11.05
C GLU A 152 -15.60 12.91 11.07
N GLY A 153 -16.17 14.03 10.60
CA GLY A 153 -15.50 15.34 10.54
C GLY A 153 -15.13 15.84 9.14
N ILE A 154 -15.24 15.01 8.10
CA ILE A 154 -15.01 15.44 6.71
C ILE A 154 -16.33 15.97 6.12
N GLN A 155 -16.37 17.26 5.75
CA GLN A 155 -17.55 17.84 5.12
C GLN A 155 -17.71 17.31 3.69
N LEU A 156 -18.91 16.85 3.35
CA LEU A 156 -19.27 16.26 2.04
C LEU A 156 -18.91 17.14 0.84
N LEU A 157 -18.89 18.46 1.01
CA LEU A 157 -18.60 19.44 -0.03
C LEU A 157 -17.14 19.39 -0.53
N TYR A 158 -16.21 18.83 0.25
CA TYR A 158 -14.80 18.72 -0.11
C TYR A 158 -14.39 17.30 -0.51
N LEU A 159 -15.35 16.38 -0.64
CA LEU A 159 -15.01 15.06 -1.15
C LEU A 159 -14.89 15.12 -2.67
N PRO A 160 -13.83 14.50 -3.24
CA PRO A 160 -13.72 14.36 -4.68
C PRO A 160 -14.93 13.59 -5.23
N PRO A 161 -15.30 13.79 -6.51
CA PRO A 161 -16.43 13.10 -7.15
C PRO A 161 -16.36 11.57 -7.03
N SER A 162 -15.14 11.05 -6.90
CA SER A 162 -14.87 9.63 -6.66
C SER A 162 -15.34 9.14 -5.28
N LEU A 163 -15.56 10.01 -4.30
CA LEU A 163 -16.04 9.70 -2.94
C LEU A 163 -17.41 10.32 -2.62
N SER A 164 -17.96 11.18 -3.50
CA SER A 164 -19.34 11.65 -3.39
C SER A 164 -20.29 10.50 -3.69
N LEU A 165 -20.99 10.04 -2.66
CA LEU A 165 -22.04 9.04 -2.77
C LEU A 165 -23.30 9.69 -3.33
N HIS A 166 -23.53 9.54 -4.63
CA HIS A 166 -24.89 9.54 -5.16
C HIS A 166 -25.47 8.12 -5.02
#